data_AF-A0A356V5E1-F1
#
_entry.id   AF-A0A356V5E1-F1
#
_cell.length_a   1.000
_cell.length_b   1.000
_cell.length_c   1.000
_cell.angle_alpha   90.00
_cell.angle_beta   90.00
_cell.angle_gamma   90.00
#
_symmetry.space_group_name_H-M   'P 1'
#
loop_
_entity.id
_entity.type
_entity.pdbx_description
1 polymer ?
#
loop_
_entity_poly.entity_id
_entity_poly.type
_entity_poly.pdbx_seq_one_letter_code
_entity_poly.pdbx_strand_id
1 'polypeptide(L)' 'MDISVLVGKKKLSKIDLSETQISDISLLLGVPKLRTLVLENMPNLDKSSLAALKEAGVRIRGAK' A
#
# COMPACT_ATOMS: atom_id res chain seq x y z
N MET A 1 4.38 -6.00 -10.57
CA MET A 1 2.92 -6.13 -10.74
C MET A 1 2.32 -4.74 -10.73
N ASP A 2 1.43 -4.42 -11.67
CA ASP A 2 0.74 -3.13 -11.68
C ASP A 2 -0.52 -3.20 -10.79
N ILE A 3 -0.75 -2.16 -9.98
CA ILE A 3 -1.90 -2.01 -9.09
C ILE A 3 -2.72 -0.74 -9.39
N SER A 4 -2.49 -0.11 -10.54
CA SER A 4 -3.21 1.10 -11.00
C SER A 4 -4.73 0.98 -10.93
N VAL A 5 -5.28 -0.23 -11.11
CA VAL A 5 -6.72 -0.53 -10.98
C VAL A 5 -7.33 -0.18 -9.61
N LEU A 6 -6.50 -0.04 -8.57
CA LEU A 6 -6.95 0.32 -7.22
C LEU A 6 -7.19 1.83 -7.07
N VAL A 7 -6.58 2.66 -7.92
CA VAL A 7 -6.69 4.11 -7.87
C VAL A 7 -8.15 4.55 -8.05
N GLY A 8 -8.59 5.53 -7.26
CA GLY A 8 -9.94 6.07 -7.33
C GLY A 8 -11.03 5.16 -6.76
N LYS A 9 -10.69 3.98 -6.22
CA LYS A 9 -11.67 3.10 -5.56
C LYS A 9 -12.16 3.72 -4.25
N LYS A 10 -13.26 4.46 -4.35
CA LYS A 10 -13.86 5.26 -3.25
C LYS A 10 -14.37 4.45 -2.05
N LYS A 11 -14.41 3.12 -2.13
CA LYS A 11 -14.92 2.23 -1.06
C LYS A 11 -13.85 1.33 -0.43
N LEU A 12 -12.66 1.24 -1.02
CA LEU A 12 -11.60 0.39 -0.45
C LEU A 12 -11.00 1.05 0.79
N SER A 13 -11.09 0.34 1.92
CA SER A 13 -10.56 0.78 3.21
C SER A 13 -9.43 -0.11 3.75
N LYS A 14 -9.32 -1.33 3.22
CA LYS A 14 -8.27 -2.29 3.53
C LYS A 14 -7.74 -2.89 2.24
N ILE A 15 -6.42 -2.98 2.13
CA ILE A 15 -5.72 -3.69 1.06
C ILE A 15 -4.70 -4.62 1.71
N ASP A 16 -4.55 -5.81 1.16
CA ASP A 16 -3.52 -6.78 1.52
C ASP A 16 -2.64 -7.01 0.28
N LEU A 17 -1.35 -6.71 0.39
CA LEU A 17 -0.36 -6.95 -0.67
C LEU A 17 0.72 -7.93 -0.22
N SER A 18 0.42 -8.74 0.80
CA SER A 18 1.38 -9.70 1.34
C SER A 18 1.83 -10.68 0.25
N GLU A 19 3.11 -11.08 0.31
CA GLU A 19 3.74 -12.04 -0.61
C GLU A 19 3.71 -11.61 -2.09
N THR A 20 3.60 -10.31 -2.37
CA THR A 20 3.70 -9.80 -3.73
C THR A 20 5.11 -9.30 -4.04
N GLN A 21 5.43 -9.21 -5.34
CA GLN A 21 6.69 -8.64 -5.83
C GLN A 21 6.55 -7.17 -6.25
N ILE A 22 5.62 -6.44 -5.64
CA ILE A 22 5.47 -5.00 -5.87
C ILE A 22 6.61 -4.28 -5.15
N SER A 23 7.30 -3.38 -5.85
CA SER A 23 8.34 -2.53 -5.27
C SER A 23 7.81 -1.16 -4.86
N ASP A 24 6.92 -0.57 -5.66
CA ASP A 24 6.35 0.76 -5.38
C ASP A 24 4.84 0.67 -5.11
N ILE A 25 4.43 1.20 -3.96
CA ILE A 25 3.04 1.28 -3.51
C ILE A 25 2.53 2.73 -3.41
N SER A 26 3.28 3.72 -3.92
CA SER A 26 2.92 5.15 -3.90
C SER A 26 1.54 5.43 -4.50
N LEU A 27 1.13 4.67 -5.51
CA LEU A 27 -0.19 4.76 -6.15
C LEU A 27 -1.35 4.56 -5.18
N LEU A 28 -1.13 3.91 -4.02
CA LEU A 28 -2.15 3.73 -3.00
C LEU A 28 -2.58 5.05 -2.34
N LEU A 29 -1.81 6.13 -2.48
CA LEU A 29 -2.24 7.50 -2.11
C LEU A 29 -3.48 7.95 -2.91
N GLY A 30 -3.68 7.38 -4.10
CA GLY A 30 -4.87 7.58 -4.93
C GLY A 30 -6.11 6.80 -4.47
N VAL A 31 -6.05 6.08 -3.34
CA VAL A 31 -7.16 5.31 -2.76
C VAL A 31 -7.73 6.07 -1.55
N PRO A 32 -8.72 6.97 -1.75
CA PRO A 32 -9.05 8.03 -0.78
C PRO A 32 -9.61 7.53 0.56
N LYS A 33 -10.15 6.31 0.60
CA LYS A 33 -10.70 5.71 1.82
C LYS A 33 -9.80 4.64 2.44
N LEU A 34 -8.57 4.46 1.95
CA LEU A 34 -7.66 3.48 2.51
C LEU A 34 -7.31 3.85 3.96
N ARG A 35 -7.35 2.86 4.85
CA ARG A 35 -7.07 3.00 6.27
C ARG A 35 -6.10 1.96 6.79
N THR A 36 -6.10 0.77 6.20
CA THR A 36 -5.21 -0.33 6.60
C THR A 36 -4.57 -0.96 5.38
N LEU A 37 -3.26 -1.14 5.45
CA LEU A 37 -2.47 -1.84 4.45
C LEU A 37 -1.63 -2.92 5.13
N VAL A 38 -1.67 -4.15 4.59
CA VAL A 38 -0.89 -5.28 5.09
C VAL A 38 0.20 -5.60 4.07
N LEU A 39 1.45 -5.66 4.55
CA LEU A 39 2.67 -5.79 3.73
C LEU A 39 3.60 -6.84 4.36
N GLU A 40 3.20 -8.11 4.33
CA GLU A 40 4.06 -9.21 4.78
C GLU A 40 4.87 -9.77 3.60
N ASN A 41 6.10 -10.21 3.82
CA ASN A 41 6.94 -10.87 2.80
C ASN A 41 7.05 -10.08 1.47
N MET A 42 7.41 -8.80 1.58
CA MET A 42 7.59 -7.87 0.47
C MET A 42 9.07 -7.50 0.29
N PRO A 43 9.92 -8.40 -0.25
CA PRO A 43 11.38 -8.24 -0.24
C PRO A 43 11.88 -7.05 -1.07
N ASN A 44 11.11 -6.65 -2.08
CA ASN A 44 11.49 -5.60 -3.03
C ASN A 44 10.84 -4.24 -2.74
N LEU A 45 10.13 -4.11 -1.61
CA LEU A 45 9.38 -2.90 -1.27
C LEU A 45 10.32 -1.71 -1.06
N ASP A 46 10.12 -0.68 -1.86
CA ASP A 46 10.74 0.62 -1.69
C ASP A 46 10.24 1.26 -0.38
N LYS A 47 11.18 1.45 0.55
CA LYS A 47 10.90 2.02 1.87
C LYS A 47 10.46 3.49 1.79
N SER A 48 10.74 4.20 0.69
CA SER A 48 10.25 5.57 0.48
C SER A 48 8.74 5.60 0.25
N SER A 49 8.21 4.70 -0.59
CA SER A 49 6.77 4.55 -0.85
C SER A 49 5.99 4.16 0.42
N LEU A 50 6.62 3.35 1.29
CA LEU A 50 6.09 3.02 2.62
C LEU A 50 6.00 4.24 3.54
N ALA A 51 7.01 5.10 3.53
CA ALA A 51 7.04 6.31 4.37
C ALA A 51 5.90 7.27 3.99
N ALA A 52 5.71 7.52 2.70
CA ALA A 52 4.65 8.39 2.19
C ALA A 52 3.24 7.91 2.64
N LEU A 53 2.99 6.60 2.64
CA LEU A 53 1.70 6.07 3.11
C LEU A 53 1.52 6.17 4.63
N LYS A 54 2.59 6.04 5.41
CA LYS A 54 2.54 6.28 6.87
C LYS A 54 2.24 7.75 7.16
N GLU A 55 2.87 8.67 6.44
CA GLU A 55 2.61 10.12 6.55
C GLU A 55 1.18 10.49 6.17
N ALA A 56 0.62 9.81 5.17
CA ALA A 56 -0.80 9.93 4.80
C ALA A 56 -1.78 9.33 5.83
N GLY A 57 -1.28 8.81 6.96
CA GLY A 57 -2.10 8.25 8.04
C GLY A 57 -2.63 6.85 7.77
N VAL A 58 -2.10 6.14 6.76
CA VAL A 58 -2.47 4.75 6.49
C VAL A 58 -1.79 3.86 7.52
N ARG A 59 -2.58 3.05 8.24
CA ARG A 59 -2.03 2.10 9.19
C ARG A 59 -1.42 0.91 8.47
N ILE A 60 -0.11 0.75 8.62
CA ILE A 60 0.64 -0.36 8.03
C ILE A 60 0.79 -1.51 9.02
N ARG A 61 0.62 -2.75 8.55
CA ARG A 61 0.92 -3.99 9.29
C ARG A 61 1.91 -4.84 8.48
N GLY A 62 2.70 -5.67 9.16
CA GLY A 62 3.57 -6.66 8.50
C GLY A 62 4.88 -6.14 7.92
N ALA A 63 5.01 -4.83 7.70
CA ALA A 63 6.24 -4.21 7.21
C ALA A 63 7.34 -4.20 8.30
N LYS A 64 8.13 -5.27 8.39
CA LYS A 64 9.45 -5.25 9.03
C LYS A 64 10.52 -4.81 8.01
#